data_AF-A0A8S1IU95-F1
#
_entry.id   AF-A0A8S1IU95-F1
#
_cell.length_a   1.000
_cell.length_b   1.000
_cell.length_c   1.000
_cell.angle_alpha   90.00
_cell.angle_beta   90.00
_cell.angle_gamma   90.00
#
_symmetry.space_group_name_H-M   'P 1'
#
loop_
_entity.id
_entity.type
_entity.pdbx_description
1 polymer ?
#
loop_
_entity_poly.entity_id
_entity_poly.type
_entity_poly.pdbx_seq_one_letter_code
_entity_poly.pdbx_strand_id
1 'polypeptide(L)'
;MANWFLRIFGMGGDGQNSSTPVLTKDRAAESMINSLESLNETEESLEKKRALLEKRIKDELEKAKALNAQAKKKEALLALKKKKMLESQIEQTDNLILRISEQRIMLENQRTTAEAVSTMVGAADAAKQTMAEMNIDNVDKLMDEINEGNNMMAAVNDALGQGFDLGINLDEDELDEELKQLEAEANGVGMDVPETPLPSVPTTVVAPKAKAKAQAEEELAALEAEFAS
;
A
#
# COMPACT_ATOMS: atom_id res chain seq x y z
N MET A 1 14.17 -27.75 -11.27
CA MET A 1 13.19 -26.83 -11.90
C MET A 1 11.92 -27.61 -12.21
N ALA A 2 10.77 -26.94 -12.11
CA ALA A 2 9.44 -27.40 -12.49
C ALA A 2 8.75 -28.39 -11.53
N ASN A 3 8.01 -27.86 -10.53
CA ASN A 3 6.77 -28.49 -10.08
C ASN A 3 5.80 -27.60 -9.27
N TRP A 4 5.90 -26.27 -9.39
CA TRP A 4 4.97 -25.36 -8.69
C TRP A 4 3.78 -24.93 -9.56
N PHE A 5 3.96 -24.86 -10.89
CA PHE A 5 2.96 -24.32 -11.82
C PHE A 5 1.74 -25.22 -12.08
N LEU A 6 1.83 -26.55 -11.87
CA LEU A 6 0.70 -27.47 -12.10
C LEU A 6 -0.32 -27.52 -10.96
N ARG A 7 -0.10 -26.80 -9.85
CA ARG A 7 -1.06 -26.72 -8.74
C ARG A 7 -1.92 -25.45 -8.76
N ILE A 8 -1.70 -24.56 -9.73
CA ILE A 8 -2.42 -23.28 -9.89
C ILE A 8 -3.52 -23.36 -10.97
N PHE A 9 -3.46 -24.31 -11.91
CA PHE A 9 -4.52 -24.54 -12.89
C PHE A 9 -5.01 -25.99 -12.82
N GLY A 10 -6.13 -26.19 -12.15
CA GLY A 10 -6.73 -27.51 -11.95
C GLY A 10 -7.19 -28.16 -13.25
N MET A 11 -6.97 -29.47 -13.36
CA MET A 11 -7.84 -30.35 -14.15
C MET A 11 -7.81 -31.77 -13.58
N GLY A 12 -8.94 -32.17 -12.99
CA GLY A 12 -9.21 -33.50 -12.45
C GLY A 12 -10.67 -33.51 -11.99
N GLY A 13 -11.58 -33.74 -12.92
CA GLY A 13 -13.01 -33.65 -12.69
C GLY A 13 -13.57 -34.83 -11.91
N ASP A 14 -14.58 -34.54 -11.10
CA ASP A 14 -15.78 -35.37 -11.00
C ASP A 14 -16.96 -34.48 -10.55
N GLY A 15 -18.13 -34.75 -11.09
CA GLY A 15 -19.28 -33.84 -11.04
C GLY A 15 -19.99 -33.83 -9.69
N GLN A 16 -20.14 -32.64 -9.10
CA GLN A 16 -21.36 -32.28 -8.35
C GLN A 16 -21.42 -30.78 -8.06
N ASN A 17 -22.56 -30.18 -8.41
CA ASN A 17 -23.13 -28.95 -7.86
C ASN A 17 -22.32 -27.64 -8.04
N SER A 18 -22.58 -26.91 -9.13
CA SER A 18 -22.20 -25.49 -9.26
C SER A 18 -23.10 -24.62 -8.38
N SER A 19 -22.91 -24.70 -7.06
CA SER A 19 -23.30 -23.61 -6.16
C SER A 19 -22.21 -22.55 -6.28
N THR A 20 -22.47 -21.49 -7.05
CA THR A 20 -21.73 -20.24 -6.90
C THR A 20 -21.71 -19.90 -5.41
N PRO A 21 -20.54 -19.75 -4.77
CA PRO A 21 -20.52 -19.42 -3.36
C PRO A 21 -21.13 -18.03 -3.23
N VAL A 22 -22.35 -17.96 -2.71
CA VAL A 22 -22.95 -16.71 -2.27
C VAL A 22 -22.01 -16.20 -1.19
N LEU A 23 -21.26 -15.15 -1.49
CA LEU A 23 -20.42 -14.47 -0.51
C LEU A 23 -21.36 -13.96 0.58
N THR A 24 -21.39 -14.65 1.72
CA THR A 24 -22.03 -14.12 2.92
C THR A 24 -21.26 -12.87 3.32
N LYS A 25 -21.97 -11.85 3.84
CA LYS A 25 -21.41 -10.53 4.21
C LYS A 25 -20.14 -10.66 5.08
N ASP A 26 -20.14 -11.63 5.99
CA ASP A 26 -19.01 -11.92 6.88
C ASP A 26 -17.79 -12.45 6.11
N ARG A 27 -18.01 -13.32 5.10
CA ARG A 27 -16.95 -13.90 4.28
C ARG A 27 -16.32 -12.89 3.33
N ALA A 28 -17.08 -11.92 2.84
CA ALA A 28 -16.55 -10.84 2.00
C ALA A 28 -15.68 -9.86 2.81
N ALA A 29 -16.09 -9.53 4.03
CA ALA A 29 -15.31 -8.70 4.94
C ALA A 29 -14.01 -9.39 5.38
N GLU A 30 -14.09 -10.67 5.76
CA GLU A 30 -12.91 -11.49 6.07
C GLU A 30 -11.95 -11.60 4.87
N SER A 31 -12.48 -11.78 3.66
CA SER A 31 -11.66 -11.81 2.44
C SER A 31 -10.93 -10.48 2.17
N MET A 32 -11.57 -9.34 2.43
CA MET A 32 -10.93 -8.02 2.29
C MET A 32 -9.83 -7.81 3.33
N ILE A 33 -10.05 -8.21 4.59
CA ILE A 33 -9.04 -8.11 5.65
C ILE A 33 -7.81 -8.95 5.31
N ASN A 34 -7.99 -10.21 4.93
CA ASN A 34 -6.88 -11.09 4.53
C ASN A 34 -6.12 -10.54 3.31
N SER A 35 -6.83 -9.90 2.38
CA SER A 35 -6.22 -9.29 1.19
C SER A 35 -5.37 -8.07 1.56
N LEU A 36 -5.84 -7.21 2.48
CA LEU A 36 -5.07 -6.07 3.00
C LEU A 36 -3.81 -6.52 3.73
N GLU A 37 -3.91 -7.57 4.56
CA GLU A 37 -2.75 -8.16 5.23
C GLU A 37 -1.74 -8.70 4.20
N SER A 38 -2.22 -9.45 3.20
CA SER A 38 -1.37 -9.99 2.13
C SER A 38 -0.67 -8.88 1.32
N LEU A 39 -1.35 -7.74 1.08
CA LEU A 39 -0.76 -6.59 0.39
C LEU A 39 0.34 -5.93 1.23
N ASN A 40 0.12 -5.76 2.54
CA ASN A 40 1.14 -5.23 3.46
C ASN A 40 2.37 -6.14 3.53
N GLU A 41 2.18 -7.46 3.68
CA GLU A 41 3.28 -8.42 3.68
C GLU A 41 4.08 -8.39 2.35
N THR A 42 3.36 -8.23 1.24
CA THR A 42 3.98 -8.13 -0.09
C THR A 42 4.81 -6.85 -0.23
N GLU A 43 4.28 -5.71 0.22
CA GLU A 43 4.99 -4.43 0.20
C GLU A 43 6.25 -4.49 1.07
N GLU A 44 6.15 -5.00 2.29
CA GLU A 44 7.30 -5.16 3.21
C GLU A 44 8.39 -6.07 2.59
N SER A 45 7.98 -7.16 1.94
CA SER A 45 8.91 -8.05 1.22
C SER A 45 9.59 -7.35 0.05
N LEU A 46 8.88 -6.52 -0.70
CA LEU A 46 9.44 -5.72 -1.80
C LEU A 46 10.40 -4.65 -1.28
N GLU A 47 10.10 -4.00 -0.16
CA GLU A 47 11.01 -3.05 0.49
C GLU A 47 12.30 -3.72 0.98
N LYS A 48 12.20 -4.89 1.61
CA LYS A 48 13.37 -5.70 1.99
C LYS A 48 14.20 -6.07 0.76
N LYS A 49 13.57 -6.48 -0.33
CA LYS A 49 14.26 -6.77 -1.59
C LYS A 49 14.97 -5.53 -2.15
N ARG A 50 14.31 -4.36 -2.12
CA ARG A 50 14.89 -3.08 -2.53
C ARG A 50 16.16 -2.76 -1.74
N ALA A 51 16.11 -2.87 -0.40
CA ALA A 51 17.27 -2.65 0.47
C ALA A 51 18.43 -3.61 0.17
N LEU A 52 18.15 -4.89 -0.11
CA LEU A 52 19.16 -5.86 -0.53
C LEU A 52 19.81 -5.49 -1.87
N LEU A 53 19.00 -5.03 -2.84
CA LEU A 53 19.51 -4.56 -4.13
C LEU A 53 20.41 -3.33 -3.97
N GLU A 54 20.05 -2.38 -3.10
CA GLU A 54 20.87 -1.21 -2.78
C GLU A 54 22.23 -1.59 -2.19
N LYS A 55 22.24 -2.57 -1.26
CA LYS A 55 23.49 -3.11 -0.70
C LYS A 55 24.37 -3.71 -1.80
N ARG A 56 23.81 -4.54 -2.68
CA ARG A 56 24.54 -5.15 -3.81
C ARG A 56 25.06 -4.12 -4.81
N ILE A 57 24.34 -3.02 -5.03
CA ILE A 57 24.80 -1.89 -5.86
C ILE A 57 26.03 -1.23 -5.24
N LYS A 58 26.04 -1.01 -3.92
CA LYS A 58 27.20 -0.47 -3.19
C LYS A 58 28.39 -1.42 -3.31
N ASP A 59 28.17 -2.72 -3.15
CA ASP A 59 29.23 -3.74 -3.25
C ASP A 59 29.84 -3.81 -4.66
N GLU A 60 29.03 -3.82 -5.72
CA GLU A 60 29.53 -3.81 -7.10
C GLU A 60 30.25 -2.49 -7.44
N LEU A 61 29.84 -1.37 -6.85
CA LEU A 61 30.53 -0.09 -6.99
C LEU A 61 31.92 -0.12 -6.33
N GLU A 62 32.03 -0.59 -5.09
CA GLU A 62 33.31 -0.72 -4.39
C GLU A 62 34.24 -1.71 -5.11
N LYS A 63 33.68 -2.82 -5.60
CA LYS A 63 34.41 -3.78 -6.43
C LYS A 63 34.94 -3.15 -7.71
N ALA A 64 34.12 -2.36 -8.42
CA ALA A 64 34.54 -1.65 -9.61
C ALA A 64 35.69 -0.66 -9.33
N LYS A 65 35.62 0.10 -8.22
CA LYS A 65 36.68 1.00 -7.77
C LYS A 65 37.98 0.25 -7.48
N ALA A 66 37.91 -0.85 -6.73
CA ALA A 66 39.07 -1.67 -6.38
C ALA A 66 39.76 -2.28 -7.62
N LEU A 67 38.97 -2.79 -8.58
CA LEU A 67 39.49 -3.33 -9.84
C LEU A 67 40.11 -2.25 -10.72
N ASN A 68 39.53 -1.05 -10.75
CA ASN A 68 40.08 0.08 -11.49
C ASN A 68 41.43 0.54 -10.90
N ALA A 69 41.56 0.58 -9.57
CA ALA A 69 42.83 0.88 -8.89
C ALA A 69 43.94 -0.14 -9.21
N GLN A 70 43.56 -1.40 -9.50
CA GLN A 70 44.48 -2.46 -9.95
C GLN A 70 44.74 -2.44 -11.48
N ALA A 71 44.31 -1.40 -12.20
CA ALA A 71 44.36 -1.30 -13.67
C ALA A 71 43.62 -2.44 -14.42
N LYS A 72 42.70 -3.15 -13.76
CA LYS A 72 41.89 -4.24 -14.34
C LYS A 72 40.62 -3.69 -15.01
N LYS A 73 40.81 -2.87 -16.05
CA LYS A 73 39.73 -2.12 -16.72
C LYS A 73 38.55 -2.99 -17.18
N LYS A 74 38.81 -4.15 -17.80
CA LYS A 74 37.74 -5.04 -18.31
C LYS A 74 36.85 -5.57 -17.18
N GLU A 75 37.45 -5.94 -16.06
CA GLU A 75 36.72 -6.46 -14.90
C GLU A 75 35.93 -5.36 -14.18
N ALA A 76 36.51 -4.17 -14.06
CA ALA A 76 35.82 -2.99 -13.52
C ALA A 76 34.57 -2.63 -14.35
N LEU A 77 34.68 -2.66 -15.69
CA LEU A 77 33.53 -2.44 -16.58
C LEU A 77 32.43 -3.49 -16.39
N LEU A 78 32.80 -4.74 -16.15
CA LEU A 78 31.83 -5.81 -15.89
C LEU A 78 31.09 -5.60 -14.56
N ALA A 79 31.79 -5.16 -13.50
CA ALA A 79 31.17 -4.78 -12.23
C ALA A 79 30.20 -3.59 -12.39
N LEU A 80 30.59 -2.55 -13.15
CA LEU A 80 29.71 -1.42 -13.45
C LEU A 80 28.48 -1.84 -14.27
N LYS A 81 28.62 -2.78 -15.21
CA LYS A 81 27.47 -3.33 -15.95
C LYS A 81 26.51 -4.05 -15.02
N LYS A 82 27.02 -4.83 -14.06
CA LYS A 82 26.18 -5.49 -13.04
C LYS A 82 25.46 -4.48 -12.16
N LYS A 83 26.16 -3.44 -11.69
CA LYS A 83 25.57 -2.32 -10.95
C LYS A 83 24.38 -1.72 -11.70
N LYS A 84 24.54 -1.40 -12.99
CA LYS A 84 23.48 -0.85 -13.84
C LYS A 84 22.27 -1.78 -13.98
N MET A 85 22.48 -3.09 -14.07
CA MET A 85 21.39 -4.07 -14.09
C MET A 85 20.64 -4.15 -12.74
N LEU A 86 21.33 -3.95 -11.62
CA LEU A 86 20.70 -3.91 -10.30
C LEU A 86 19.91 -2.61 -10.10
N GLU A 87 20.40 -1.48 -10.59
CA GLU A 87 19.65 -0.20 -10.60
C GLU A 87 18.32 -0.34 -11.34
N SER A 88 18.32 -0.97 -12.52
CA SER A 88 17.07 -1.25 -13.24
C SER A 88 16.13 -2.20 -12.49
N GLN A 89 16.66 -3.13 -11.69
CA GLN A 89 15.82 -3.98 -10.83
C GLN A 89 15.21 -3.21 -9.65
N ILE A 90 15.92 -2.21 -9.11
CA ILE A 90 15.36 -1.31 -8.10
C ILE A 90 14.19 -0.53 -8.70
N GLU A 91 14.38 0.10 -9.85
CA GLU A 91 13.31 0.85 -10.53
C GLU A 91 12.06 -0.01 -10.77
N GLN A 92 12.24 -1.27 -11.20
CA GLN A 92 11.12 -2.20 -11.34
C GLN A 92 10.47 -2.56 -10.00
N THR A 93 11.25 -2.68 -8.93
CA THR A 93 10.74 -2.98 -7.58
C THR A 93 9.98 -1.79 -7.00
N ASP A 94 10.47 -0.57 -7.18
CA ASP A 94 9.81 0.68 -6.76
C ASP A 94 8.46 0.84 -7.46
N ASN A 95 8.40 0.57 -8.77
CA ASN A 95 7.14 0.54 -9.51
C ASN A 95 6.14 -0.50 -8.99
N LEU A 96 6.61 -1.64 -8.47
CA LEU A 96 5.74 -2.65 -7.88
C LEU A 96 5.24 -2.22 -6.50
N ILE A 97 6.10 -1.62 -5.67
CA ILE A 97 5.73 -1.06 -4.37
C ILE A 97 4.62 -0.02 -4.54
N LEU A 98 4.78 0.91 -5.48
CA LEU A 98 3.77 1.94 -5.77
C LEU A 98 2.41 1.32 -6.09
N ARG A 99 2.37 0.35 -7.02
CA ARG A 99 1.12 -0.32 -7.41
C ARG A 99 0.45 -1.08 -6.26
N ILE A 100 1.25 -1.73 -5.40
CA ILE A 100 0.72 -2.42 -4.21
C ILE A 100 0.14 -1.42 -3.21
N SER A 101 0.83 -0.31 -3.00
CA SER A 101 0.36 0.77 -2.12
C SER A 101 -0.95 1.39 -2.63
N GLU A 102 -1.04 1.68 -3.93
CA GLU A 102 -2.29 2.14 -4.58
C GLU A 102 -3.44 1.15 -4.39
N GLN A 103 -3.19 -0.16 -4.57
CA GLN A 103 -4.19 -1.21 -4.37
C GLN A 103 -4.65 -1.33 -2.92
N ARG A 104 -3.72 -1.19 -1.97
CA ARG A 104 -4.05 -1.18 -0.54
C ARG A 104 -4.97 -0.01 -0.22
N ILE A 105 -4.61 1.21 -0.63
CA ILE A 105 -5.41 2.42 -0.40
C ILE A 105 -6.82 2.24 -1.00
N MET A 106 -6.90 1.71 -2.22
CA MET A 106 -8.18 1.41 -2.86
C MET A 106 -9.03 0.43 -2.04
N LEU A 107 -8.44 -0.67 -1.56
CA LEU A 107 -9.16 -1.66 -0.75
C LEU A 107 -9.56 -1.13 0.64
N GLU A 108 -8.74 -0.30 1.26
CA GLU A 108 -9.08 0.39 2.53
C GLU A 108 -10.30 1.31 2.35
N ASN A 109 -10.33 2.06 1.25
CA ASN A 109 -11.46 2.91 0.89
C ASN A 109 -12.73 2.09 0.61
N GLN A 110 -12.60 0.97 -0.10
CA GLN A 110 -13.71 0.05 -0.34
C GLN A 110 -14.25 -0.55 0.96
N ARG A 111 -13.36 -0.94 1.88
CA ARG A 111 -13.75 -1.46 3.20
C ARG A 111 -14.54 -0.43 4.00
N THR A 112 -14.05 0.81 4.07
CA THR A 112 -14.72 1.92 4.75
C THR A 112 -16.10 2.18 4.15
N THR A 113 -16.20 2.19 2.83
CA THR A 113 -17.48 2.37 2.11
C THR A 113 -18.46 1.23 2.43
N ALA A 114 -17.99 -0.02 2.42
CA ALA A 114 -18.81 -1.17 2.75
C ALA A 114 -19.32 -1.13 4.21
N GLU A 115 -18.50 -0.67 5.14
CA GLU A 115 -18.88 -0.51 6.56
C GLU A 115 -19.95 0.59 6.73
N ALA A 116 -19.79 1.72 6.04
CA ALA A 116 -20.79 2.79 6.04
C ALA A 116 -22.14 2.29 5.50
N VAL A 117 -22.15 1.61 4.35
CA VAL A 117 -23.37 1.02 3.77
C VAL A 117 -23.99 -0.01 4.71
N SER A 118 -23.17 -0.87 5.32
CA SER A 118 -23.62 -1.85 6.31
C SER A 118 -24.35 -1.19 7.49
N THR A 119 -23.82 -0.08 7.99
CA THR A 119 -24.42 0.70 9.08
C THR A 119 -25.74 1.33 8.66
N MET A 120 -25.82 1.90 7.45
CA MET A 120 -27.05 2.47 6.91
C MET A 120 -28.17 1.43 6.79
N VAL A 121 -27.85 0.21 6.35
CA VAL A 121 -28.82 -0.90 6.28
C VAL A 121 -29.35 -1.23 7.68
N GLY A 122 -28.46 -1.40 8.67
CA GLY A 122 -28.87 -1.69 10.04
C GLY A 122 -29.75 -0.59 10.66
N ALA A 123 -29.43 0.69 10.39
CA ALA A 123 -30.24 1.82 10.84
C ALA A 123 -31.63 1.84 10.20
N ALA A 124 -31.74 1.55 8.89
CA ALA A 124 -33.03 1.47 8.20
C ALA A 124 -33.90 0.32 8.73
N ASP A 125 -33.29 -0.82 9.05
CA ASP A 125 -34.03 -1.96 9.62
C ASP A 125 -34.53 -1.67 11.04
N ALA A 126 -33.72 -1.01 11.88
CA ALA A 126 -34.16 -0.57 13.20
C ALA A 126 -35.28 0.48 13.13
N ALA A 127 -35.21 1.40 12.15
CA ALA A 127 -36.26 2.38 11.91
C ALA A 127 -37.59 1.70 11.51
N LYS A 128 -37.55 0.74 10.58
CA LYS A 128 -38.73 -0.08 10.21
C LYS A 128 -39.34 -0.79 11.42
N GLN A 129 -38.51 -1.40 12.25
CA GLN A 129 -38.99 -2.12 13.43
C GLN A 129 -39.65 -1.17 14.44
N THR A 130 -39.03 -0.01 14.71
CA THR A 130 -39.61 1.02 15.60
C THR A 130 -40.94 1.54 15.06
N MET A 131 -41.06 1.75 13.74
CA MET A 131 -42.32 2.15 13.09
C MET A 131 -43.40 1.07 13.19
N ALA A 132 -43.03 -0.20 13.01
CA ALA A 132 -43.95 -1.33 13.18
C ALA A 132 -44.47 -1.46 14.62
N GLU A 133 -43.63 -1.18 15.62
CA GLU A 133 -44.01 -1.22 17.04
C GLU A 133 -44.92 -0.06 17.47
N MET A 134 -44.94 1.08 16.75
CA MET A 134 -45.78 2.25 17.03
C MET A 134 -47.26 2.13 16.57
N ASN A 135 -47.61 1.12 15.75
CA ASN A 135 -48.98 0.63 15.42
C ASN A 135 -49.92 1.56 14.60
N ILE A 136 -50.48 1.12 13.45
CA ILE A 136 -51.76 1.61 12.82
C ILE A 136 -52.28 0.63 11.74
N ASP A 137 -53.56 0.27 11.86
CA ASP A 137 -54.42 -0.59 11.03
C ASP A 137 -54.70 -0.13 9.58
N ASN A 138 -53.69 0.30 8.81
CA ASN A 138 -53.86 0.56 7.37
C ASN A 138 -52.67 0.07 6.56
N VAL A 139 -52.83 -1.15 6.05
CA VAL A 139 -51.89 -1.93 5.23
C VAL A 139 -51.49 -1.22 3.92
N ASP A 140 -52.30 -0.30 3.40
CA ASP A 140 -51.98 0.41 2.15
C ASP A 140 -50.87 1.46 2.31
N LYS A 141 -50.76 2.10 3.49
CA LYS A 141 -49.62 2.97 3.82
C LYS A 141 -48.31 2.21 3.99
N LEU A 142 -48.39 0.98 4.50
CA LEU A 142 -47.25 0.06 4.62
C LEU A 142 -46.74 -0.39 3.25
N MET A 143 -47.62 -0.51 2.25
CA MET A 143 -47.21 -0.80 0.86
C MET A 143 -46.50 0.40 0.19
N ASP A 144 -46.86 1.64 0.57
CA ASP A 144 -46.12 2.84 0.16
C ASP A 144 -44.73 2.92 0.83
N GLU A 145 -44.59 2.50 2.10
CA GLU A 145 -43.29 2.41 2.79
C GLU A 145 -42.40 1.26 2.28
N ILE A 146 -43.00 0.16 1.85
CA ILE A 146 -42.30 -0.93 1.13
C ILE A 146 -41.78 -0.44 -0.24
N ASN A 147 -42.50 0.47 -0.90
CA ASN A 147 -42.00 1.16 -2.10
C ASN A 147 -40.91 2.20 -1.78
N GLU A 148 -40.93 2.81 -0.60
CA GLU A 148 -39.82 3.65 -0.11
C GLU A 148 -38.57 2.82 0.24
N GLY A 149 -38.72 1.58 0.70
CA GLY A 149 -37.65 0.57 0.74
C GLY A 149 -37.10 0.19 -0.65
N ASN A 150 -37.94 0.23 -1.69
CA ASN A 150 -37.50 0.14 -3.09
C ASN A 150 -36.77 1.44 -3.55
N ASN A 151 -36.99 2.60 -2.92
CA ASN A 151 -36.18 3.82 -3.12
C ASN A 151 -34.83 3.77 -2.38
N MET A 152 -34.73 3.06 -1.25
CA MET A 152 -33.43 2.73 -0.62
C MET A 152 -32.54 1.92 -1.57
N MET A 153 -33.14 1.02 -2.36
CA MET A 153 -32.49 0.31 -3.47
C MET A 153 -32.12 1.23 -4.66
N ALA A 154 -32.76 2.39 -4.81
CA ALA A 154 -32.40 3.41 -5.81
C ALA A 154 -31.31 4.40 -5.31
N ALA A 155 -31.15 4.61 -4.00
CA ALA A 155 -30.07 5.43 -3.43
C ALA A 155 -28.72 4.68 -3.36
N VAL A 156 -28.79 3.35 -3.20
CA VAL A 156 -27.64 2.45 -3.46
C VAL A 156 -27.20 2.53 -4.94
N ASN A 157 -28.12 2.89 -5.84
CA ASN A 157 -27.85 3.17 -7.26
C ASN A 157 -26.95 4.42 -7.48
N ASP A 158 -26.68 5.27 -6.47
CA ASP A 158 -25.76 6.43 -6.59
C ASP A 158 -24.43 6.20 -5.84
N ALA A 159 -24.47 5.51 -4.70
CA ALA A 159 -23.27 5.12 -3.94
C ALA A 159 -22.29 4.24 -4.74
N LEU A 160 -22.82 3.45 -5.70
CA LEU A 160 -22.04 2.67 -6.68
C LEU A 160 -21.61 3.47 -7.92
N GLY A 161 -22.13 4.69 -8.13
CA GLY A 161 -21.78 5.61 -9.21
C GLY A 161 -20.66 6.60 -8.85
N GLN A 162 -20.55 7.00 -7.58
CA GLN A 162 -19.45 7.84 -7.07
C GLN A 162 -18.19 7.03 -6.71
N GLY A 163 -18.31 5.70 -6.55
CA GLY A 163 -17.16 4.81 -6.39
C GLY A 163 -16.35 4.54 -7.67
N PHE A 164 -16.74 5.16 -8.80
CA PHE A 164 -16.17 4.91 -10.13
C PHE A 164 -15.51 6.13 -10.80
N ASP A 165 -15.31 7.22 -10.06
CA ASP A 165 -14.31 8.22 -10.42
C ASP A 165 -13.28 8.25 -9.29
N LEU A 166 -12.13 7.60 -9.50
CA LEU A 166 -11.04 7.79 -8.55
C LEU A 166 -10.63 9.26 -8.51
N GLY A 167 -10.98 10.11 -9.50
CA GLY A 167 -11.02 11.57 -9.40
C GLY A 167 -9.70 12.26 -9.09
N ILE A 168 -8.68 11.49 -8.71
CA ILE A 168 -7.29 11.90 -8.69
C ILE A 168 -6.83 11.82 -10.14
N ASN A 169 -7.34 12.76 -10.92
CA ASN A 169 -6.58 13.32 -12.02
C ASN A 169 -5.46 14.13 -11.35
N LEU A 170 -4.49 13.40 -10.78
CA LEU A 170 -3.28 13.98 -10.24
C LEU A 170 -2.62 14.65 -11.42
N ASP A 171 -2.68 15.97 -11.47
CA ASP A 171 -1.88 16.72 -12.42
C ASP A 171 -0.43 16.45 -12.04
N GLU A 172 0.31 15.75 -12.92
CA GLU A 172 1.73 15.44 -12.67
C GLU A 172 2.51 16.73 -12.39
N ASP A 173 2.08 17.87 -12.95
CA ASP A 173 2.68 19.18 -12.71
C ASP A 173 2.45 19.68 -11.26
N GLU A 174 1.26 19.44 -10.68
CA GLU A 174 0.92 19.83 -9.30
C GLU A 174 1.69 18.97 -8.29
N LEU A 175 1.79 17.66 -8.54
CA LEU A 175 2.58 16.74 -7.71
C LEU A 175 4.08 17.04 -7.78
N ASP A 176 4.60 17.37 -8.96
CA ASP A 176 6.00 17.76 -9.14
C ASP A 176 6.35 19.06 -8.40
N GLU A 177 5.38 19.98 -8.29
CA GLU A 177 5.56 21.22 -7.54
C GLU A 177 5.52 20.98 -6.03
N GLU A 178 4.60 20.14 -5.54
CA GLU A 178 4.54 19.73 -4.14
C GLU A 178 5.81 18.96 -3.72
N LEU A 179 6.31 18.06 -4.58
CA LEU A 179 7.54 17.32 -4.34
C LEU A 179 8.75 18.27 -4.25
N LYS A 180 8.87 19.25 -5.16
CA LYS A 180 9.93 20.28 -5.10
C LYS A 180 9.87 21.10 -3.81
N GLN A 181 8.66 21.41 -3.34
CA GLN A 181 8.49 22.17 -2.11
C GLN A 181 8.92 21.36 -0.88
N LEU A 182 8.56 20.08 -0.81
CA LEU A 182 9.03 19.17 0.24
C LEU A 182 10.56 18.98 0.20
N GLU A 183 11.16 18.88 -0.98
CA GLU A 183 12.61 18.83 -1.14
C GLU A 183 13.30 20.13 -0.70
N ALA A 184 12.69 21.29 -0.96
CA ALA A 184 13.19 22.59 -0.52
C ALA A 184 13.08 22.80 1.00
N GLU A 185 12.01 22.30 1.62
CA GLU A 185 11.82 22.30 3.07
C GLU A 185 12.80 21.35 3.76
N ALA A 186 13.03 20.17 3.19
CA ALA A 186 14.03 19.21 3.68
C ALA A 186 15.46 19.74 3.52
N ASN A 187 15.74 20.52 2.48
CA ASN A 187 17.05 21.11 2.20
C ASN A 187 17.26 22.53 2.75
N GLY A 188 16.23 23.17 3.33
CA GLY A 188 16.33 24.48 3.98
C GLY A 188 16.69 25.64 3.04
N VAL A 189 16.26 25.62 1.77
CA VAL A 189 16.58 26.68 0.79
C VAL A 189 15.30 27.35 0.32
N GLY A 190 14.91 28.45 0.97
CA GLY A 190 13.74 29.21 0.51
C GLY A 190 13.18 30.30 1.41
N MET A 191 13.91 30.78 2.42
CA MET A 191 13.54 32.04 3.08
C MET A 191 14.80 32.91 3.22
N ASP A 192 14.97 33.80 2.25
CA ASP A 192 15.72 35.05 2.39
C ASP A 192 15.08 35.86 3.54
N VAL A 193 15.47 35.53 4.76
CA VAL A 193 15.25 36.39 5.93
C VAL A 193 16.38 37.41 5.90
N PRO A 194 16.10 38.73 5.87
CA PRO A 194 17.16 39.72 6.01
C PRO A 194 17.92 39.46 7.30
N GLU A 195 19.25 39.36 7.21
CA GLU A 195 20.16 39.18 8.36
C GLU A 195 19.94 40.28 9.41
N THR A 196 19.07 40.02 10.38
CA THR A 196 19.13 40.70 11.67
C THR A 196 19.96 39.84 12.61
N PRO A 197 21.11 40.33 13.14
CA PRO A 197 21.94 39.52 14.02
C PRO A 197 21.17 39.21 15.31
N LEU A 198 20.83 37.93 15.49
CA LEU A 198 20.23 37.45 16.72
C LEU A 198 21.30 37.30 17.82
N PRO A 199 20.96 37.58 19.09
CA PRO A 199 21.88 37.46 20.22
C PRO A 199 22.24 35.99 20.51
N SER A 200 23.51 35.74 20.84
CA SER A 200 24.05 34.40 21.09
C SER A 200 23.42 33.71 22.31
N VAL A 201 22.94 32.48 22.13
CA VAL A 201 22.49 31.59 23.21
C VAL A 201 23.57 30.54 23.55
N PRO A 202 23.64 30.05 24.80
CA PRO A 202 24.80 29.30 25.29
C PRO A 202 24.85 27.85 24.80
N THR A 203 26.03 27.42 24.34
CA THR A 203 26.37 26.03 24.01
C THR A 203 26.32 25.15 25.24
N THR A 204 25.38 24.20 25.28
CA THR A 204 25.46 23.03 26.17
C THR A 204 25.50 21.77 25.32
N VAL A 205 26.64 21.05 25.40
CA VAL A 205 26.92 19.82 24.65
C VAL A 205 26.20 18.65 25.30
N VAL A 206 25.50 17.83 24.51
CA VAL A 206 25.02 16.50 24.96
C VAL A 206 25.47 15.43 23.96
N ALA A 207 26.15 14.40 24.48
CA ALA A 207 26.85 13.31 23.78
C ALA A 207 25.89 12.17 23.29
N PRO A 208 26.35 11.20 22.47
CA PRO A 208 25.57 10.61 21.36
C PRO A 208 24.84 9.28 21.65
N LYS A 209 23.81 8.99 20.84
CA LYS A 209 23.02 7.74 20.77
C LYS A 209 23.81 6.60 20.08
N ALA A 210 24.61 5.85 20.83
CA ALA A 210 25.34 4.68 20.30
C ALA A 210 24.54 3.36 20.31
N LYS A 211 23.37 3.29 20.97
CA LYS A 211 22.62 2.03 21.14
C LYS A 211 21.69 1.65 19.98
N ALA A 212 21.21 2.62 19.19
CA ALA A 212 20.27 2.35 18.10
C ALA A 212 20.92 1.69 16.87
N LYS A 213 22.23 1.91 16.67
CA LYS A 213 22.96 1.38 15.51
C LYS A 213 23.29 -0.11 15.63
N ALA A 214 23.49 -0.60 16.85
CA ALA A 214 23.85 -1.99 17.11
C ALA A 214 22.67 -2.96 16.89
N GLN A 215 21.43 -2.54 17.22
CA GLN A 215 20.25 -3.38 17.02
C GLN A 215 19.88 -3.55 15.53
N ALA A 216 20.02 -2.49 14.73
CA ALA A 216 19.72 -2.54 13.29
C ALA A 216 20.69 -3.45 12.50
N GLU A 217 21.93 -3.61 12.98
CA GLU A 217 22.96 -4.44 12.33
C GLU A 217 22.75 -5.94 12.62
N GLU A 218 22.21 -6.27 13.79
CA GLU A 218 21.92 -7.65 14.21
C GLU A 218 20.69 -8.22 13.50
N GLU A 219 19.65 -7.42 13.30
CA GLU A 219 18.42 -7.81 12.60
C GLU A 219 18.64 -8.07 11.10
N LEU A 220 19.53 -7.28 10.47
CA LEU A 220 19.90 -7.45 9.07
C LEU A 220 20.70 -8.75 8.83
N ALA A 221 21.56 -9.13 9.78
CA ALA A 221 22.37 -10.35 9.69
C ALA A 221 21.52 -11.63 9.82
N ALA A 222 20.46 -11.59 10.62
CA ALA A 222 19.53 -12.70 10.76
C ALA A 222 18.75 -12.97 9.46
N LEU A 223 18.30 -11.91 8.77
CA LEU A 223 17.61 -12.01 7.49
C LEU A 223 18.50 -12.57 6.36
N GLU A 224 19.78 -12.22 6.34
CA GLU A 224 20.71 -12.74 5.31
C GLU A 224 20.96 -14.25 5.43
N ALA A 225 20.89 -14.80 6.65
CA ALA A 225 21.04 -16.23 6.89
C ALA A 225 19.80 -17.03 6.44
N GLU A 226 18.60 -16.46 6.56
CA GLU A 226 17.34 -17.09 6.20
C GLU A 226 17.15 -17.19 4.67
N PHE A 227 17.60 -16.19 3.91
CA PHE A 227 17.54 -16.21 2.44
C PHE A 227 18.66 -17.04 1.77
N ALA A 228 19.60 -17.57 2.56
CA ALA A 228 20.72 -18.39 2.07
C ALA A 228 20.51 -19.91 2.22
N SER A 229 19.40 -20.35 2.81
CA SER A 229 18.98 -21.77 2.89
C SER A 229 18.02 -22.16 1.75
#